data_AF-A0A1W1DDB0-F1
#
_entry.id   AF-A0A1W1DDB0-F1
#
_cell.length_a   1.000
_cell.length_b   1.000
_cell.length_c   1.000
_cell.angle_alpha   90.00
_cell.angle_beta   90.00
_cell.angle_gamma   90.00
#
_symmetry.space_group_name_H-M   'P 1'
#
loop_
_entity.id
_entity.type
_entity.pdbx_description
1 polymer ?
#
loop_
_entity_poly.entity_id
_entity_poly.type
_entity_poly.pdbx_seq_one_letter_code
_entity_poly.pdbx_strand_id
1 'polypeptide(L)'
;MIRSCGRCDFQGGSAEKLFDSISRLFTLPDETYVYPAHDYGGRTVSSIWEEKAFNEMIGGGVDKAEFVRRVNAMELSLPAKIHVAVPANQVCGSKIVTD
;
A
#
# COMPACT_ATOMS: atom_id res chain seq x y z
N MET A 1 6.69 -0.09 -1.67
CA MET A 1 7.91 0.70 -1.49
C MET A 1 7.98 1.13 -0.03
N ILE A 2 9.18 1.29 0.49
CA ILE A 2 9.42 1.88 1.81
C ILE A 2 9.39 3.42 1.67
N ARG A 3 8.82 4.12 2.66
CA ARG A 3 8.51 5.58 2.67
C ARG A 3 7.26 6.03 1.90
N SER A 4 6.38 5.13 1.49
CA SER A 4 5.11 5.50 0.82
C SER A 4 4.02 4.43 1.08
N CYS A 5 2.99 4.34 0.26
CA CYS A 5 1.93 3.34 0.36
C CYS A 5 1.53 2.74 -1.01
N GLY A 6 0.68 1.71 -1.00
CA GLY A 6 0.08 1.17 -2.23
C GLY A 6 -1.01 2.09 -2.81
N ARG A 7 -1.31 1.91 -4.10
CA ARG A 7 -2.41 2.60 -4.81
C ARG A 7 -3.79 2.10 -4.35
N CYS A 8 -4.84 2.89 -4.56
CA CYS A 8 -6.22 2.61 -4.09
C CYS A 8 -7.30 2.68 -5.18
N ASP A 9 -6.92 2.85 -6.45
CA ASP A 9 -7.82 3.05 -7.60
C ASP A 9 -8.24 1.76 -8.32
N PHE A 10 -7.77 0.59 -7.86
CA PHE A 10 -8.16 -0.73 -8.36
C PHE A 10 -8.58 -1.67 -7.21
N GLN A 11 -9.15 -2.82 -7.56
CA GLN A 11 -9.48 -3.91 -6.62
C GLN A 11 -10.40 -3.51 -5.45
N GLY A 12 -11.27 -2.50 -5.64
CA GLY A 12 -12.13 -1.97 -4.58
C GLY A 12 -11.37 -1.19 -3.49
N GLY A 13 -10.19 -0.66 -3.83
CA GLY A 13 -9.37 0.15 -2.93
C GLY A 13 -10.07 1.42 -2.44
N SER A 14 -9.60 1.94 -1.31
CA SER A 14 -10.10 3.17 -0.69
C SER A 14 -9.00 3.81 0.14
N ALA A 15 -8.63 5.04 -0.21
CA ALA A 15 -7.60 5.79 0.52
C ALA A 15 -7.99 6.02 1.99
N GLU A 16 -9.28 6.21 2.28
CA GLU A 16 -9.77 6.34 3.66
C GLU A 16 -9.54 5.06 4.47
N LYS A 17 -9.91 3.90 3.91
CA LYS A 17 -9.68 2.60 4.57
C LYS A 17 -8.20 2.31 4.71
N LEU A 18 -7.37 2.72 3.74
CA LEU A 18 -5.94 2.57 3.80
C LEU A 18 -5.34 3.41 4.94
N PHE A 19 -5.75 4.68 5.08
CA PHE A 19 -5.33 5.53 6.21
C PHE A 19 -5.66 4.89 7.56
N ASP A 20 -6.91 4.44 7.74
CA ASP A 20 -7.36 3.82 8.99
C ASP A 20 -6.61 2.50 9.27
N SER A 21 -6.18 1.80 8.22
CA SER A 21 -5.39 0.56 8.35
C SER A 21 -3.95 0.84 8.75
N ILE A 22 -3.28 1.80 8.11
CA ILE A 22 -1.90 2.18 8.48
C ILE A 22 -1.87 2.79 9.88
N SER A 23 -2.87 3.60 10.23
CA SER A 23 -3.00 4.19 11.57
C SER A 23 -3.10 3.13 12.66
N ARG A 24 -3.76 2.00 12.39
CA ARG A 24 -3.77 0.83 13.28
C ARG A 24 -2.41 0.15 13.37
N LEU A 25 -1.62 0.12 12.30
CA LEU A 25 -0.23 -0.40 12.37
C LEU A 25 0.67 0.53 13.20
N PHE A 26 0.43 1.85 13.15
CA PHE A 26 1.18 2.82 13.95
C PHE A 26 0.92 2.73 15.47
N THR A 27 0.02 1.86 15.94
CA THR A 27 -0.10 1.55 17.38
C THR A 27 0.89 0.49 17.85
N LEU A 28 1.58 -0.19 16.93
CA LEU A 28 2.63 -1.14 17.26
C LEU A 28 3.87 -0.43 17.85
N PRO A 29 4.74 -1.14 18.59
CA PRO A 29 6.00 -0.60 19.10
C PRO A 29 6.87 -0.06 17.97
N ASP A 30 7.61 1.00 18.28
CA ASP A 30 8.40 1.78 17.33
C ASP A 30 9.51 0.93 16.67
N GLU A 31 10.09 -0.01 17.41
CA GLU A 31 11.10 -0.98 16.97
C GLU A 31 10.56 -2.11 16.09
N THR A 32 9.24 -2.19 15.89
CA THR A 32 8.63 -3.24 15.06
C THR A 32 9.07 -3.09 13.60
N TYR A 33 9.68 -4.14 13.05
CA TYR A 33 10.07 -4.16 11.65
C TYR A 33 8.87 -4.23 10.71
N VAL A 34 8.95 -3.47 9.62
CA VAL A 34 7.97 -3.45 8.53
C VAL A 34 8.62 -4.03 7.28
N TYR A 35 8.15 -5.22 6.87
CA TYR A 35 8.55 -5.90 5.64
C TYR A 35 7.44 -5.74 4.58
N PRO A 36 7.56 -4.83 3.62
CA PRO A 36 6.54 -4.65 2.59
C PRO A 36 6.65 -5.71 1.49
N ALA A 37 5.54 -5.97 0.79
CA ALA A 37 5.53 -6.91 -0.33
C ALA A 37 6.34 -6.45 -1.56
N HIS A 38 6.56 -5.13 -1.71
CA HIS A 38 7.24 -4.55 -2.86
C HIS A 38 8.13 -3.38 -2.43
N ASP A 39 9.28 -3.23 -3.08
CA ASP A 39 10.08 -2.01 -3.07
C ASP A 39 10.69 -1.77 -4.46
N TYR A 40 10.82 -0.50 -4.83
CA TYR A 40 11.35 -0.10 -6.13
C TYR A 40 12.60 0.78 -6.00
N GLY A 41 13.05 1.06 -4.77
CA GLY A 41 14.24 1.86 -4.45
C GLY A 41 15.38 1.04 -3.87
N GLY A 42 15.28 -0.30 -3.87
CA GLY A 42 16.31 -1.22 -3.37
C GLY A 42 16.33 -1.41 -1.85
N ARG A 43 15.31 -0.92 -1.12
CA ARG A 43 15.20 -1.08 0.33
C ARG A 43 14.52 -2.40 0.67
N THR A 44 14.95 -3.04 1.76
CA THR A 44 14.47 -4.38 2.15
C THR A 44 13.57 -4.38 3.38
N VAL A 45 13.78 -3.46 4.33
CA VAL A 45 13.06 -3.39 5.61
C VAL A 45 12.99 -1.93 6.11
N SER A 46 11.95 -1.62 6.88
CA SER A 46 11.78 -0.37 7.63
C SER A 46 11.32 -0.69 9.06
N SER A 47 10.95 0.31 9.84
CA SER A 47 10.35 0.18 11.18
C SER A 47 9.12 1.07 11.34
N ILE A 48 8.29 0.79 12.35
CA ILE A 48 7.13 1.63 12.66
C ILE A 48 7.55 3.07 12.98
N TRP A 49 8.61 3.26 13.76
CA TRP A 49 9.18 4.59 14.02
C TRP A 49 9.54 5.32 12.73
N GLU A 50 10.25 4.63 11.85
CA GLU A 50 10.69 5.15 10.56
C GLU A 50 9.53 5.59 9.67
N GLU A 51 8.45 4.80 9.59
CA GLU A 51 7.29 5.15 8.77
C GLU A 51 6.44 6.26 9.42
N LYS A 52 6.31 6.28 10.75
CA LYS A 52 5.66 7.41 11.46
C LYS A 52 6.37 8.73 11.20
N ALA A 53 7.69 8.73 11.20
CA ALA A 53 8.49 9.94 11.05
C ALA A 53 8.64 10.37 9.58
N PHE A 54 8.86 9.43 8.66
CA PHE A 54 9.40 9.73 7.33
C PHE A 54 8.59 9.18 6.15
N ASN A 55 7.42 8.55 6.37
CA ASN A 55 6.58 8.15 5.24
C ASN A 55 6.02 9.40 4.55
N GLU A 56 6.25 9.56 3.24
CA GLU A 56 5.88 10.76 2.49
C GLU A 56 4.36 10.94 2.38
N MET A 57 3.60 9.85 2.48
CA MET A 57 2.15 9.87 2.33
C MET A 57 1.45 10.17 3.66
N ILE A 58 1.89 9.57 4.76
CA ILE A 58 1.17 9.57 6.05
C ILE A 58 2.03 9.95 7.27
N GLY A 59 3.36 9.97 7.13
CA GLY A 59 4.28 10.29 8.22
C GLY A 59 4.23 11.77 8.61
N GLY A 60 4.87 12.12 9.72
CA GLY A 60 5.00 13.51 10.17
C GLY A 60 3.69 14.14 10.67
N GLY A 61 2.70 13.34 11.06
CA GLY A 61 1.42 13.83 11.59
C GLY A 61 0.43 14.30 10.52
N VAL A 62 0.57 13.81 9.28
CA VAL A 62 -0.39 14.06 8.20
C VAL A 62 -1.78 13.57 8.58
N ASP A 63 -2.79 14.43 8.40
CA ASP A 63 -4.19 14.07 8.68
C ASP A 63 -4.81 13.22 7.54
N LYS A 64 -5.98 12.64 7.84
CA LYS A 64 -6.69 11.75 6.92
C LYS A 64 -7.07 12.45 5.60
N ALA A 65 -7.50 13.71 5.67
CA ALA A 65 -7.98 14.43 4.49
C ALA A 65 -6.82 14.69 3.52
N GLU A 66 -5.67 15.08 4.05
CA GLU A 66 -4.44 15.27 3.27
C GLU A 66 -3.91 13.96 2.69
N PHE A 67 -3.88 12.88 3.48
CA PHE A 67 -3.51 11.56 2.97
C PHE A 67 -4.40 11.13 1.79
N VAL A 68 -5.72 11.24 1.94
CA VAL A 68 -6.69 10.87 0.90
C VAL A 68 -6.47 11.72 -0.36
N ARG A 69 -6.23 13.02 -0.19
CA ARG A 69 -5.91 13.92 -1.32
C ARG A 69 -4.67 13.44 -2.06
N ARG A 70 -3.57 13.16 -1.34
CA ARG A 70 -2.30 12.71 -1.94
C ARG A 70 -2.44 11.38 -2.68
N VAL A 71 -3.12 10.40 -2.08
CA VAL A 71 -3.32 9.07 -2.70
C VAL A 71 -4.21 9.17 -3.93
N ASN A 72 -5.29 9.95 -3.89
CA ASN A 72 -6.20 10.11 -5.03
C ASN A 72 -5.60 10.97 -6.15
N ALA A 73 -4.59 11.79 -5.86
CA ALA A 73 -3.86 12.58 -6.85
C ALA A 73 -2.77 11.77 -7.59
N MET A 74 -2.56 10.49 -7.25
CA MET A 74 -1.58 9.66 -7.95
C MET A 74 -2.03 9.37 -9.38
N GLU A 75 -1.29 9.89 -10.35
CA GLU A 75 -1.48 9.55 -11.78
C GLU A 75 -0.56 8.40 -12.17
N LEU A 76 -1.11 7.17 -12.12
CA LEU A 76 -0.37 5.94 -12.40
C LEU A 76 -0.97 5.21 -13.59
N SER A 77 -0.11 4.72 -14.48
CA SER A 77 -0.53 3.84 -15.58
C SER A 77 -1.29 2.61 -15.09
N LEU A 78 -2.12 2.04 -15.97
CA LEU A 78 -2.82 0.77 -15.72
C LEU A 78 -1.79 -0.31 -15.31
N PRO A 79 -1.99 -1.04 -14.19
CA PRO A 79 -1.01 -2.03 -13.78
C PRO A 79 -0.83 -3.13 -14.84
N ALA A 80 0.40 -3.31 -15.32
CA ALA A 80 0.73 -4.07 -16.53
C ALA A 80 0.22 -5.53 -16.56
N LYS A 81 -0.04 -6.14 -15.40
CA LYS A 81 -0.48 -7.54 -15.29
C LYS A 81 -1.85 -7.70 -14.64
N ILE A 82 -2.61 -6.62 -14.39
CA ILE A 82 -3.85 -6.70 -13.59
C ILE A 82 -4.88 -7.68 -14.17
N HIS A 83 -5.07 -7.69 -15.49
CA HIS A 83 -6.04 -8.55 -16.16
C HIS A 83 -5.62 -10.04 -16.22
N VAL A 84 -4.36 -10.35 -15.90
CA VAL A 84 -3.88 -11.73 -15.82
C VAL A 84 -3.78 -12.17 -14.36
N ALA A 85 -3.15 -11.34 -13.53
CA ALA A 85 -2.85 -11.66 -12.14
C ALA A 85 -4.10 -11.69 -11.26
N VAL A 86 -5.05 -10.76 -11.42
CA VAL A 86 -6.25 -10.72 -10.55
C VAL A 86 -7.10 -11.98 -10.72
N PRO A 87 -7.52 -12.38 -11.95
CA PRO A 87 -8.31 -13.60 -12.11
C PRO A 87 -7.57 -14.85 -11.64
N ALA A 88 -6.27 -14.98 -11.96
CA ALA A 88 -5.47 -16.12 -11.51
C ALA A 88 -5.39 -16.22 -9.98
N ASN A 89 -5.15 -15.09 -9.30
CA ASN A 89 -5.05 -15.05 -7.84
C ASN A 89 -6.39 -15.31 -7.14
N GLN A 90 -7.53 -14.97 -7.76
CA GLN A 90 -8.87 -15.28 -7.23
C GLN A 90 -9.15 -16.78 -7.18
N VAL A 91 -8.44 -17.59 -7.97
CA VAL A 91 -8.49 -19.06 -7.95
C VAL A 91 -7.20 -19.68 -7.42
N CYS A 92 -6.46 -18.96 -6.58
CA CYS A 92 -5.21 -19.39 -5.95
C CYS A 92 -4.13 -19.87 -6.94
N GLY A 93 -4.06 -19.24 -8.13
CA GLY A 93 -3.10 -19.60 -9.17
C GLY A 93 -3.46 -20.86 -9.96
N SER A 94 -4.66 -21.40 -9.76
CA SER A 94 -5.17 -22.55 -10.53
C SER A 94 -5.45 -22.17 -11.98
N LYS A 95 -5.56 -23.18 -12.85
CA LYS A 95 -6.02 -22.96 -14.23
C LYS A 95 -7.48 -22.49 -14.21
N ILE A 96 -7.74 -21.36 -14.86
CA ILE A 96 -9.10 -20.93 -15.15
C ILE A 96 -9.58 -21.79 -16.32
N VAL A 97 -10.49 -22.73 -16.03
CA VAL A 97 -11.17 -23.52 -17.07
C VAL A 97 -12.45 -22.77 -17.40
N THR A 98 -12.57 -22.32 -18.64
CA THR A 98 -13.83 -21.80 -19.18
C THR A 98 -14.46 -22.91 -20.01
N ASP A 99 -15.73 -23.20 -19.74
CA ASP A 99 -16.55 -24.10 -20.56
C ASP A 99 -16.79 -23.54 -21.98
#